data_AF-A0A0M4EU57-F1
#
_entry.id   AF-A0A0M4EU57-F1
#
_cell.length_a   1.000
_cell.length_b   1.000
_cell.length_c   1.000
_cell.angle_alpha   90.00
_cell.angle_beta   90.00
_cell.angle_gamma   90.00
#
_symmetry.space_group_name_H-M   'P 1'
#
loop_
_entity.id
_entity.type
_entity.pdbx_description
1 polymer ?
#
loop_
_entity_poly.entity_id
_entity_poly.type
_entity_poly.pdbx_seq_one_letter_code
_entity_poly.pdbx_strand_id
1 'polypeptide(L)'
;MLRIFTKTSVLRSLRPAAVIRDYTYKQSAGSKTQSEEAPISNEPIQFFGSQAATWRARDTRSGGSEESLWYQPYVISASLAIFLAYFCILREESDIDLRLEGNLYDHVSGLEEVQLTVNYKYNKEHGLDTKLQEKRLTELGVDMKHLDAKLAAN
;
A
#
# COMPACT_ATOMS: atom_id res chain seq x y z
N MET A 1 55.44 25.72 -33.36
CA MET A 1 54.48 25.26 -34.41
C MET A 1 53.21 24.80 -33.73
N LEU A 2 52.10 25.47 -34.02
CA LEU A 2 50.74 25.14 -33.57
C LEU A 2 50.28 23.78 -34.13
N ARG A 3 49.50 23.04 -33.34
CA ARG A 3 48.24 22.44 -33.78
C ARG A 3 47.36 22.06 -32.59
N ILE A 4 46.31 22.86 -32.46
CA ILE A 4 45.11 22.66 -31.65
C ILE A 4 44.30 21.56 -32.33
N PHE A 5 43.83 20.56 -31.57
CA PHE A 5 42.64 19.80 -31.93
C PHE A 5 41.76 19.60 -30.71
N THR A 6 40.74 20.45 -30.64
CA THR A 6 39.49 20.28 -29.92
C THR A 6 38.64 19.20 -30.61
N LYS A 7 37.93 18.38 -29.82
CA LYS A 7 36.71 17.59 -30.14
C LYS A 7 36.43 16.68 -28.93
N THR A 8 35.25 16.46 -28.38
CA THR A 8 33.85 16.93 -28.55
C THR A 8 33.11 16.36 -27.34
N SER A 9 32.28 17.17 -26.68
CA SER A 9 31.41 16.75 -25.57
C SER A 9 30.38 15.73 -26.02
N VAL A 10 30.36 14.54 -25.41
CA VAL A 10 29.30 13.54 -25.61
C VAL A 10 28.11 13.91 -24.74
N LEU A 11 27.08 14.53 -25.33
CA LEU A 11 25.77 14.71 -24.71
C LEU A 11 25.08 13.33 -24.63
N ARG A 12 25.01 12.77 -23.42
CA ARG A 12 24.22 11.58 -23.13
C ARG A 12 22.75 12.00 -23.01
N SER A 13 21.97 11.81 -24.07
CA SER A 13 20.53 12.02 -24.04
C SER A 13 19.87 11.00 -23.12
N LEU A 14 19.16 11.48 -22.11
CA LEU A 14 18.30 10.68 -21.24
C LEU A 14 17.07 10.27 -22.05
N ARG A 15 16.94 8.97 -22.34
CA ARG A 15 15.67 8.37 -22.79
C ARG A 15 14.82 8.06 -21.55
N PRO A 16 13.53 8.44 -21.51
CA PRO A 16 12.66 8.02 -20.42
C PRO A 16 12.42 6.52 -20.53
N ALA A 17 12.69 5.79 -19.45
CA ALA A 17 12.31 4.38 -19.32
C ALA A 17 10.80 4.31 -19.08
N ALA A 18 10.03 4.24 -20.16
CA ALA A 18 8.62 3.85 -20.08
C ALA A 18 8.58 2.37 -19.66
N VAL A 19 8.28 2.11 -18.39
CA VAL A 19 7.98 0.77 -17.89
C VAL A 19 6.59 0.40 -18.39
N ILE A 20 6.51 -0.11 -19.61
CA ILE A 20 5.33 -0.78 -20.13
C ILE A 20 5.40 -2.21 -19.58
N ARG A 21 4.52 -2.52 -18.62
CA ARG A 21 4.26 -3.91 -18.21
C ARG A 21 3.46 -4.58 -19.31
N ASP A 22 4.17 -5.11 -20.31
CA ASP A 22 3.57 -6.00 -21.29
C ASP A 22 3.33 -7.37 -20.64
N TYR A 23 2.07 -7.68 -20.34
CA TYR A 23 1.65 -9.05 -20.03
C TYR A 23 1.61 -9.85 -21.34
N THR A 24 2.77 -10.28 -21.83
CA THR A 24 2.82 -11.19 -22.98
C THR A 24 2.48 -12.60 -22.52
N TYR A 25 1.25 -13.03 -22.78
CA TYR A 25 0.84 -14.43 -22.67
C TYR A 25 1.57 -15.24 -23.75
N LYS A 26 2.56 -16.06 -23.34
CA LYS A 26 3.24 -17.01 -24.21
C LYS A 26 2.25 -18.13 -24.58
N GLN A 27 1.62 -18.04 -25.76
CA GLN A 27 1.05 -19.24 -26.39
C GLN A 27 2.21 -20.13 -26.81
N SER A 28 2.37 -21.27 -26.15
CA SER A 28 3.28 -22.32 -26.60
C SER A 28 2.86 -22.76 -28.00
N ALA A 29 3.73 -22.54 -28.98
CA ALA A 29 3.54 -22.99 -30.35
C ALA A 29 3.53 -24.53 -30.38
N GLY A 30 2.35 -25.11 -30.20
CA GLY A 30 2.07 -26.49 -30.53
C GLY A 30 2.16 -26.67 -32.04
N SER A 31 2.91 -27.68 -32.46
CA SER A 31 3.17 -28.05 -33.84
C SER A 31 1.92 -27.95 -34.72
N LYS A 32 2.02 -27.15 -35.78
CA LYS A 32 1.03 -27.02 -36.85
C LYS A 32 0.79 -28.40 -37.47
N THR A 33 -0.38 -28.97 -37.24
CA THR A 33 -1.04 -29.75 -38.29
C THR A 33 -1.92 -28.77 -39.04
N GLN A 34 -1.61 -28.54 -40.30
CA GLN A 34 -2.44 -27.79 -41.22
C GLN A 34 -3.89 -28.30 -41.13
N SER A 35 -4.79 -27.43 -40.70
CA SER A 35 -6.17 -27.47 -41.15
C SER A 35 -6.39 -26.14 -41.84
N GLU A 36 -6.51 -26.25 -43.17
CA GLU A 36 -7.00 -25.24 -44.10
C GLU A 36 -8.11 -24.41 -43.45
N GLU A 37 -8.20 -23.12 -43.81
CA GLU A 37 -9.27 -22.22 -43.39
C GLU A 37 -10.63 -22.92 -43.50
N ALA A 38 -11.12 -23.46 -42.38
CA ALA A 38 -12.37 -24.19 -42.36
C ALA A 38 -13.46 -23.19 -42.77
N PRO A 39 -14.30 -23.50 -43.75
CA PRO A 39 -15.36 -22.60 -44.18
C PRO A 39 -16.19 -22.23 -42.95
N ILE A 40 -16.47 -20.93 -42.78
CA ILE A 40 -17.31 -20.41 -41.70
C ILE A 40 -18.72 -20.96 -41.93
N SER A 41 -18.97 -22.16 -41.41
CA SER A 41 -20.25 -22.84 -41.50
C SER A 41 -21.23 -22.16 -40.54
N ASN A 42 -22.44 -21.86 -41.02
CA ASN A 42 -23.52 -21.29 -40.20
C ASN A 42 -24.17 -22.34 -39.27
N GLU A 43 -23.61 -23.54 -39.18
CA GLU A 43 -24.11 -24.58 -38.30
C GLU A 43 -23.69 -24.33 -36.84
N PRO A 44 -24.49 -24.80 -35.86
CA PRO A 44 -24.13 -24.68 -34.45
C PRO A 44 -22.80 -25.39 -34.14
N ILE A 45 -21.89 -24.67 -33.47
CA ILE A 45 -20.60 -25.23 -33.05
C ILE A 45 -20.84 -26.37 -32.06
N GLN A 46 -20.32 -27.56 -32.38
CA GLN A 46 -20.45 -28.73 -31.52
C GLN A 46 -19.46 -28.63 -30.34
N PHE A 47 -19.99 -28.65 -29.12
CA PHE A 47 -19.17 -28.57 -27.91
C PHE A 47 -18.42 -29.88 -27.64
N PHE A 48 -19.13 -31.01 -27.67
CA PHE A 48 -18.54 -32.34 -27.43
C PHE A 48 -17.59 -32.71 -28.57
N GLY A 49 -16.33 -32.98 -28.25
CA GLY A 49 -15.27 -33.25 -29.24
C GLY A 49 -14.47 -32.03 -29.68
N SER A 50 -14.88 -30.81 -29.29
CA SER A 50 -14.07 -29.60 -29.49
C SER A 50 -12.94 -29.48 -28.46
N GLN A 51 -11.92 -28.66 -28.77
CA GLN A 51 -10.87 -28.31 -27.80
C GLN A 51 -11.44 -27.63 -26.54
N ALA A 52 -12.59 -26.96 -26.66
CA ALA A 52 -13.27 -26.34 -25.53
C ALA A 52 -13.80 -27.37 -24.51
N ALA A 53 -14.11 -28.60 -24.93
CA ALA A 53 -14.54 -29.65 -24.01
C ALA A 53 -13.42 -30.16 -23.09
N THR A 54 -12.15 -29.97 -23.48
CA THR A 54 -10.98 -30.37 -22.66
C THR A 54 -10.67 -29.33 -21.58
N TRP A 55 -11.19 -28.09 -21.74
CA TRP A 55 -10.95 -27.00 -20.80
C TRP A 55 -11.68 -27.22 -19.48
N ARG A 56 -10.95 -27.34 -18.37
CA ARG A 56 -11.56 -27.58 -17.06
C ARG A 56 -12.03 -26.25 -16.45
N ALA A 57 -13.16 -26.27 -15.76
CA ALA A 57 -13.69 -25.10 -15.05
C ALA A 57 -12.67 -24.51 -14.05
N ARG A 58 -11.80 -25.35 -13.47
CA ARG A 58 -10.71 -24.90 -12.59
C ARG A 58 -9.74 -23.94 -13.30
N ASP A 59 -9.47 -24.15 -14.59
CA ASP A 59 -8.45 -23.41 -15.33
C ASP A 59 -8.92 -21.97 -15.65
N THR A 60 -10.24 -21.76 -15.82
CA THR A 60 -10.86 -20.41 -15.83
C THR A 60 -10.94 -19.80 -14.44
N ARG A 61 -11.32 -20.60 -13.43
CA ARG A 61 -11.61 -20.09 -12.07
C ARG A 61 -10.36 -19.59 -11.36
N SER A 62 -9.24 -20.31 -11.47
CA SER A 62 -8.00 -19.95 -10.78
C SER A 62 -6.99 -19.21 -11.66
N GLY A 63 -7.34 -18.90 -12.92
CA GLY A 63 -6.49 -18.13 -13.83
C GLY A 63 -5.13 -18.78 -14.06
N GLY A 64 -5.09 -19.94 -14.73
CA GLY A 64 -3.84 -20.62 -15.10
C GLY A 64 -3.06 -21.19 -13.90
N SER A 65 -2.65 -22.45 -14.01
CA SER A 65 -1.92 -23.12 -12.93
C SER A 65 -0.44 -22.73 -12.92
N GLU A 66 0.05 -22.36 -11.75
CA GLU A 66 1.35 -22.77 -11.20
C GLU A 66 2.64 -22.41 -11.99
N GLU A 67 2.65 -21.39 -12.84
CA GLU A 67 3.91 -20.88 -13.43
C GLU A 67 4.52 -19.75 -12.58
N SER A 68 4.37 -19.83 -11.25
CA SER A 68 5.10 -18.96 -10.34
C SER A 68 6.39 -19.66 -9.91
N LEU A 69 7.51 -18.99 -10.13
CA LEU A 69 8.81 -19.55 -9.78
C LEU A 69 8.94 -19.58 -8.25
N TRP A 70 9.43 -20.69 -7.71
CA TRP A 70 9.56 -20.90 -6.26
C TRP A 70 10.37 -19.81 -5.53
N TYR A 71 11.28 -19.12 -6.25
CA TYR A 71 12.11 -18.05 -5.68
C TYR A 71 11.45 -16.66 -5.74
N GLN A 72 10.34 -16.50 -6.47
CA GLN A 72 9.63 -15.22 -6.63
C GLN A 72 9.27 -14.57 -5.29
N PRO A 73 8.64 -15.26 -4.31
CA PRO A 73 8.32 -14.63 -3.02
C PRO A 73 9.58 -14.21 -2.27
N TYR A 74 10.65 -14.99 -2.32
CA TYR A 74 11.89 -14.68 -1.61
C TYR A 74 12.60 -13.45 -2.17
N VAL A 75 12.62 -13.25 -3.49
CA VAL A 75 13.21 -12.05 -4.10
C VAL A 75 12.41 -10.80 -3.73
N ILE A 76 11.08 -10.91 -3.72
CA ILE A 76 10.20 -9.81 -3.30
C ILE A 76 10.42 -9.50 -1.82
N SER A 77 10.40 -10.52 -0.96
CA SER A 77 10.64 -10.36 0.47
C SER A 77 12.03 -9.82 0.77
N ALA A 78 13.07 -10.27 0.06
CA ALA A 78 14.43 -9.78 0.25
C ALA A 78 14.57 -8.31 -0.16
N SER A 79 13.98 -7.90 -1.29
CA SER A 79 14.03 -6.50 -1.72
C SER A 79 13.25 -5.57 -0.77
N LEU A 80 12.08 -6.00 -0.28
CA LEU A 80 11.34 -5.30 0.77
C LEU A 80 12.12 -5.25 2.08
N ALA A 81 12.74 -6.36 2.49
CA ALA A 81 13.52 -6.42 3.73
C ALA A 81 14.73 -5.49 3.69
N ILE A 82 15.47 -5.44 2.58
CA ILE A 82 16.59 -4.51 2.40
C ILE A 82 16.10 -3.07 2.39
N PHE A 83 14.99 -2.80 1.71
CA PHE A 83 14.37 -1.48 1.70
C PHE A 83 13.96 -1.05 3.12
N LEU A 84 13.30 -1.91 3.88
CA LEU A 84 12.91 -1.62 5.27
C LEU A 84 14.12 -1.50 6.19
N ALA A 85 15.13 -2.35 6.06
CA ALA A 85 16.37 -2.25 6.82
C ALA A 85 17.08 -0.91 6.59
N TYR A 86 17.07 -0.42 5.34
CA TYR A 86 17.55 0.92 5.04
C TYR A 86 16.73 1.98 5.77
N PHE A 87 15.39 1.95 5.67
CA PHE A 87 14.54 2.99 6.28
C PHE A 87 14.51 2.97 7.81
N CYS A 88 14.52 1.78 8.43
CA CYS A 88 14.33 1.64 9.87
C CYS A 88 15.64 1.68 10.66
N ILE A 89 16.79 1.36 10.04
CA ILE A 89 18.06 1.19 10.77
C ILE A 89 19.17 2.07 10.20
N LEU A 90 19.37 2.06 8.88
CA LEU A 90 20.55 2.70 8.28
C LEU A 90 20.32 4.16 7.88
N ARG A 91 19.07 4.56 7.64
CA ARG A 91 18.70 5.93 7.35
C ARG A 91 18.93 6.77 8.60
N GLU A 92 19.70 7.85 8.46
CA GLU A 92 19.87 8.84 9.51
C GLU A 92 18.50 9.31 10.01
N GLU A 93 18.38 9.50 11.33
CA GLU A 93 17.14 9.88 12.01
C GLU A 93 16.49 11.07 11.30
N SER A 94 15.25 10.88 10.83
CA SER A 94 14.51 11.97 10.22
C SER A 94 14.05 12.92 11.31
N ASP A 95 14.10 14.24 11.09
CA ASP A 95 13.52 15.23 12.03
C ASP A 95 12.07 14.90 12.42
N ILE A 96 11.35 14.18 11.56
CA ILE A 96 9.98 13.71 11.80
C ILE A 96 9.97 12.61 12.89
N ASP A 97 10.94 11.70 12.87
CA ASP A 97 11.05 10.62 13.85
C ASP A 97 11.38 11.21 15.24
N LEU A 98 12.28 12.19 15.31
CA LEU A 98 12.57 12.92 16.55
C LEU A 98 11.35 13.67 17.10
N ARG A 99 10.52 14.24 16.21
CA ARG A 99 9.27 14.91 16.61
C ARG A 99 8.17 13.96 17.08
N LEU A 100 8.26 12.68 16.73
CA LEU A 100 7.36 11.63 17.22
C LEU A 100 7.82 11.09 18.57
N GLU A 101 9.07 11.34 18.97
CA GLU A 101 9.58 10.96 20.29
C GLU A 101 8.94 11.85 21.38
N GLY A 102 8.51 11.22 22.48
CA GLY A 102 7.86 11.91 23.61
C GLY A 102 6.36 11.65 23.73
N ASN A 103 5.68 12.40 24.61
CA ASN A 103 4.26 12.23 24.85
C ASN A 103 3.45 12.98 23.78
N LEU A 104 2.43 12.32 23.22
CA LEU A 104 1.60 12.90 22.15
C LEU A 104 0.90 14.20 22.60
N TYR A 105 0.61 14.31 23.89
CA TYR A 105 -0.01 15.49 24.49
C TYR A 105 0.91 16.72 24.51
N ASP A 106 2.24 16.53 24.49
CA ASP A 106 3.21 17.64 24.44
C ASP A 106 3.29 18.22 23.01
N HIS A 107 3.05 17.39 22.00
CA HIS A 107 3.14 17.75 20.58
C HIS A 107 1.87 18.37 20.02
N VAL A 108 0.71 17.96 20.53
CA VAL A 108 -0.60 18.46 20.10
C VAL A 108 -1.29 19.19 21.25
N SER A 109 -1.13 20.51 21.27
CA SER A 109 -1.77 21.38 22.26
C SER A 109 -3.28 21.16 22.29
N GLY A 110 -3.84 20.84 23.46
CA GLY A 110 -5.28 20.66 23.68
C GLY A 110 -5.81 19.25 23.41
N LEU A 111 -4.99 18.31 22.93
CA LEU A 111 -5.44 16.92 22.73
C LEU A 111 -5.77 16.23 24.05
N GLU A 112 -4.97 16.48 25.09
CA GLU A 112 -5.19 15.94 26.44
C GLU A 112 -6.53 16.43 27.01
N GLU A 113 -6.80 17.74 26.91
CA GLU A 113 -8.07 18.35 27.32
C GLU A 113 -9.28 17.67 26.68
N VAL A 114 -9.25 17.49 25.35
CA VAL A 114 -10.37 16.91 24.61
C VAL A 114 -10.59 15.46 25.04
N GLN A 115 -9.52 14.69 25.14
CA GLN A 115 -9.59 13.29 25.54
C GLN A 115 -10.08 13.14 26.99
N LEU A 116 -9.60 13.97 27.91
CA LEU A 116 -10.07 13.98 29.29
C LEU A 116 -11.53 14.41 29.41
N THR A 117 -11.98 15.39 28.61
CA THR A 117 -13.37 15.85 28.61
C THR A 117 -14.33 14.75 28.11
N VAL A 118 -13.95 14.04 27.05
CA VAL A 118 -14.73 12.91 26.53
C VAL A 118 -14.78 11.76 27.54
N ASN A 119 -13.64 11.40 28.13
CA ASN A 119 -13.59 10.36 29.16
C ASN A 119 -14.37 10.75 30.43
N TYR A 120 -14.29 12.01 30.84
CA TYR A 120 -15.06 12.54 31.97
C TYR A 120 -16.56 12.46 31.71
N LYS A 121 -17.02 12.90 30.51
CA LYS A 121 -18.42 12.77 30.10
C LYS A 121 -18.89 11.30 30.17
N TYR A 122 -18.12 10.39 29.57
CA TYR A 122 -18.45 8.97 29.55
C TYR A 122 -18.52 8.38 30.96
N ASN A 123 -17.51 8.63 31.81
CA ASN A 123 -17.48 8.11 33.17
C ASN A 123 -18.62 8.66 34.04
N LYS A 124 -18.98 9.93 33.86
CA LYS A 124 -20.10 10.57 34.56
C LYS A 124 -21.44 9.96 34.18
N GLU A 125 -21.64 9.63 32.90
CA GLU A 125 -22.85 8.94 32.42
C GLU A 125 -22.96 7.50 32.95
N HIS A 126 -21.83 6.83 33.15
CA HIS A 126 -21.78 5.42 33.58
C HIS A 126 -21.55 5.23 35.09
N GLY A 127 -21.49 6.32 35.87
CA GLY A 127 -21.30 6.26 37.33
C GLY A 127 -19.93 5.74 37.77
N LEU A 128 -18.91 5.88 36.93
CA LEU A 128 -17.52 5.49 37.20
C LEU A 128 -16.77 6.62 37.94
N ASP A 129 -15.64 6.30 38.57
CA ASP A 129 -14.83 7.29 39.29
C ASP A 129 -14.20 8.33 38.34
N THR A 130 -14.38 9.61 38.66
CA THR A 130 -13.96 10.77 37.85
C THR A 130 -12.87 11.62 38.51
N LYS A 131 -12.44 11.27 39.73
CA LYS A 131 -11.54 12.11 40.55
C LYS A 131 -10.19 12.42 39.90
N LEU A 132 -9.64 11.46 39.15
CA LEU A 132 -8.34 11.63 38.48
C LEU A 132 -8.46 12.58 37.28
N GLN A 133 -9.54 12.47 36.53
CA GLN A 133 -9.83 13.30 35.36
C GLN A 133 -10.11 14.73 35.78
N GLU A 134 -10.90 14.93 36.83
CA GLU A 134 -11.19 16.25 37.39
C GLU A 134 -9.91 16.96 37.87
N LYS A 135 -9.05 16.22 38.58
CA LYS A 135 -7.77 16.75 39.06
C LYS A 135 -6.88 17.20 37.89
N ARG A 136 -6.74 16.38 36.84
CA ARG A 136 -5.93 16.73 35.68
C ARG A 136 -6.52 17.86 34.84
N LEU A 137 -7.84 17.90 34.65
CA LEU A 137 -8.51 19.03 33.99
C LEU A 137 -8.29 20.35 34.73
N THR A 138 -8.27 20.30 36.07
CA THR A 138 -7.98 21.47 36.92
C THR A 138 -6.53 21.91 36.81
N GLU A 139 -5.58 20.95 36.75
CA GLU A 139 -4.16 21.24 36.54
C GLU A 139 -3.88 21.89 35.16
N LEU A 140 -4.68 21.54 34.15
CA LEU A 140 -4.65 22.17 32.82
C LEU A 140 -5.33 23.55 32.78
N GLY A 141 -5.93 24.01 33.89
CA GLY A 141 -6.56 25.32 34.01
C GLY A 141 -7.97 25.41 33.43
N VAL A 142 -8.62 24.29 33.16
CA VAL A 142 -9.97 24.26 32.60
C VAL A 142 -11.01 24.49 33.70
N ASP A 143 -11.93 25.44 33.50
CA ASP A 143 -13.00 25.71 34.47
C ASP A 143 -14.08 24.62 34.41
N MET A 144 -14.11 23.78 35.45
CA MET A 144 -15.05 22.68 35.58
C MET A 144 -16.50 23.15 35.55
N LYS A 145 -16.81 24.33 36.09
CA LYS A 145 -18.18 24.87 36.08
C LYS A 145 -18.66 25.15 34.66
N HIS A 146 -17.76 25.67 33.83
CA HIS A 146 -18.04 25.94 32.43
C HIS A 146 -18.17 24.63 31.63
N LEU A 147 -17.32 23.65 31.88
CA LEU A 147 -17.41 22.32 31.26
C LEU A 147 -18.72 21.62 31.59
N ASP A 148 -19.10 21.57 32.87
CA ASP A 148 -20.35 20.94 33.30
C ASP A 148 -21.57 21.65 32.68
N ALA A 149 -21.55 22.98 32.60
CA ALA A 149 -22.61 23.73 31.92
C ALA A 149 -22.69 23.40 30.42
N LYS A 150 -21.55 23.26 29.75
CA LYS A 150 -21.48 22.88 28.32
C LYS A 150 -21.89 21.44 28.06
N LEU A 151 -21.59 20.53 28.99
CA LEU A 151 -21.98 19.13 28.94
C LEU A 151 -23.47 18.94 29.24
N ALA A 152 -24.06 19.76 30.12
CA ALA A 152 -25.50 19.72 30.41
C ALA A 152 -26.36 20.34 29.31
N ALA A 153 -25.78 21.21 28.47
CA ALA A 153 -26.46 21.88 27.36
C ALA A 153 -26.48 21.07 26.05
N ASN A 154 -25.71 19.98 25.95
CA ASN A 154 -25.67 19.06 24.80
C ASN A 154 -26.33 17.73 25.14
#